data_AF-A0A534QEQ0-F1
#
_entry.id   AF-A0A534QEQ0-F1
#
_cell.length_a   1.000
_cell.length_b   1.000
_cell.length_c   1.000
_cell.angle_alpha   90.00
_cell.angle_beta   90.00
_cell.angle_gamma   90.00
#
_symmetry.space_group_name_H-M   'P 1'
#
loop_
_entity.id
_entity.type
_entity.pdbx_description
1 polymer ?
#
loop_
_entity_poly.entity_id
_entity_poly.type
_entity_poly.pdbx_seq_one_letter_code
_entity_poly.pdbx_strand_id
1 'polypeptide(L)'
;MPRFSLRSLRAKLQIFSLALVIVPGVLFALIALARARDALERAVGQQLGEVAHETLDELAAALAGERNDVRAWARQDVMRDVVIGDLDKRASRFLRSLVDGGAPFLELLCIDHDGRVVAATDPRSLGQMLGERDWARTALRGEEFLSGPIP
;
A
#
# COMPACT_ATOMS: atom_id res chain seq x y z
N MET A 1 51.12 14.16 -33.68
CA MET A 1 50.04 15.15 -33.51
C MET A 1 49.89 15.94 -34.81
N PRO A 2 48.85 15.74 -35.64
CA PRO A 2 48.74 16.47 -36.89
C PRO A 2 48.32 17.92 -36.61
N ARG A 3 49.16 18.88 -36.99
CA ARG A 3 48.86 20.32 -36.96
C ARG A 3 48.14 20.68 -38.26
N PHE A 4 46.81 20.75 -38.21
CA PHE A 4 46.01 21.21 -39.35
C PHE A 4 46.34 22.68 -39.65
N SER A 5 47.05 22.93 -40.75
CA SER A 5 47.38 24.29 -41.20
C SER A 5 46.17 24.91 -41.92
N LEU A 6 45.47 25.82 -41.24
CA LEU A 6 44.25 26.51 -41.70
C LEU A 6 44.47 27.54 -42.84
N ARG A 7 45.65 27.53 -43.50
CA ARG A 7 46.02 28.53 -44.53
C ARG A 7 45.57 28.17 -45.96
N SER A 8 45.15 26.94 -46.25
CA SER A 8 44.76 26.51 -47.61
C SER A 8 43.24 26.63 -47.85
N LEU A 9 42.84 27.17 -49.01
CA LEU A 9 41.43 27.31 -49.44
C LEU A 9 40.69 25.96 -49.44
N ARG A 10 41.39 24.86 -49.79
CA ARG A 10 40.87 23.49 -49.77
C ARG A 10 40.46 23.03 -48.38
N ALA A 11 41.25 23.35 -47.35
CA ALA A 11 40.95 22.99 -45.98
C ALA A 11 39.71 23.73 -45.43
N LYS A 12 39.53 25.00 -45.82
CA LYS A 12 38.33 25.77 -45.45
C LYS A 12 37.05 25.19 -46.07
N LEU A 13 37.09 24.81 -47.35
CA LEU A 13 35.95 24.18 -48.02
C LEU A 13 35.62 22.78 -47.45
N GLN A 14 36.64 22.00 -47.07
CA GLN A 14 36.45 20.69 -46.43
C GLN A 14 35.81 20.83 -45.04
N ILE A 15 36.27 21.78 -44.22
CA ILE A 15 35.66 22.06 -42.90
C ILE A 15 34.22 22.56 -43.07
N PHE A 16 33.96 23.43 -44.05
CA PHE A 16 32.61 23.93 -44.31
C PHE A 16 31.64 22.82 -44.72
N SER A 17 32.05 21.95 -45.65
CA SER A 17 31.27 20.78 -46.06
C SER A 17 31.01 19.81 -44.90
N LEU A 18 32.03 19.57 -44.07
CA LEU A 18 31.90 18.71 -42.89
C LEU A 18 30.94 19.33 -41.85
N ALA A 19 31.07 20.62 -41.58
CA ALA A 19 30.19 21.35 -40.68
C ALA A 19 28.74 21.33 -41.17
N LEU A 20 28.51 21.42 -42.49
CA LEU A 20 27.18 21.37 -43.10
C LEU A 20 26.46 20.04 -42.84
N VAL A 21 27.19 18.93 -42.66
CA VAL A 21 26.60 17.61 -42.36
C VAL A 21 26.51 17.38 -40.85
N ILE A 22 27.58 17.69 -40.12
CA ILE A 22 27.65 17.40 -38.68
C ILE A 22 26.69 18.29 -37.90
N VAL A 23 26.63 19.59 -38.19
CA VAL A 23 25.84 20.53 -37.37
C VAL A 23 24.35 20.18 -37.39
N PRO A 24 23.70 19.96 -38.55
CA PRO A 24 22.31 19.52 -38.58
C PRO A 24 22.13 18.14 -37.93
N GLY A 25 23.05 17.19 -38.18
CA GLY A 25 22.98 15.85 -37.58
C GLY A 25 23.01 15.87 -36.06
N VAL A 26 23.91 16.67 -35.47
CA VAL A 26 23.99 16.88 -34.02
C VAL A 26 22.73 17.58 -33.51
N LEU A 27 22.23 18.59 -34.21
CA LEU A 27 21.00 19.28 -33.83
C LEU A 27 19.79 18.32 -33.81
N PHE A 28 19.64 17.50 -34.85
CA PHE A 28 18.59 16.47 -34.90
C PHE A 28 18.76 15.44 -33.78
N ALA A 29 19.98 14.97 -33.52
CA ALA A 29 20.25 14.03 -32.44
C ALA A 29 19.89 14.60 -31.07
N LEU A 30 20.20 15.89 -30.82
CA LEU A 30 19.84 16.56 -29.57
C LEU A 30 18.33 16.69 -29.40
N ILE A 31 17.61 17.09 -30.46
CA ILE A 31 16.14 17.19 -30.43
C ILE A 31 15.52 15.81 -30.20
N ALA A 32 15.98 14.79 -30.92
CA ALA A 32 15.48 13.43 -30.77
C ALA A 32 15.72 12.90 -29.35
N LEU A 33 16.91 13.14 -28.78
CA LEU A 33 17.23 12.72 -27.43
C LEU A 33 16.40 13.44 -26.37
N ALA A 34 16.16 14.75 -26.53
CA ALA A 34 15.28 15.50 -25.63
C ALA A 34 13.84 14.96 -25.68
N ARG A 35 13.30 14.74 -26.89
CA ARG A 35 11.94 14.21 -27.06
C ARG A 35 11.79 12.79 -26.53
N ALA A 36 12.79 11.94 -26.73
CA ALA A 36 12.79 10.57 -26.22
C ALA A 36 12.79 10.56 -24.69
N ARG A 37 13.55 11.46 -24.05
CA ARG A 37 13.54 11.62 -22.58
C ARG A 37 12.17 12.07 -22.07
N ASP A 38 11.59 13.11 -22.66
CA ASP A 38 10.27 13.60 -22.25
C ASP A 38 9.17 12.54 -22.43
N ALA A 39 9.25 11.76 -23.50
CA ALA A 39 8.29 10.69 -23.76
C ALA A 39 8.46 9.54 -22.76
N LEU A 40 9.70 9.17 -22.44
CA LEU A 40 9.99 8.13 -21.46
C LEU A 40 9.56 8.55 -20.06
N GLU A 41 9.84 9.79 -19.65
CA GLU A 41 9.41 10.33 -18.35
C GLU A 41 7.89 10.31 -18.20
N ARG A 42 7.16 10.72 -19.26
CA ARG A 42 5.70 10.64 -19.27
C ARG A 42 5.18 9.21 -19.21
N ALA A 43 5.78 8.30 -19.97
CA ALA A 43 5.38 6.90 -19.97
C ALA A 43 5.60 6.24 -18.59
N VAL A 44 6.77 6.48 -17.98
CA VAL A 44 7.08 5.98 -16.63
C VAL A 44 6.15 6.61 -15.59
N GLY A 45 5.90 7.92 -15.66
CA GLY A 45 4.99 8.60 -14.75
C GLY A 45 3.56 8.07 -14.84
N GLN A 46 3.06 7.82 -16.06
CA GLN A 46 1.75 7.22 -16.29
C GLN A 46 1.68 5.80 -15.72
N GLN A 47 2.68 4.97 -16.01
CA GLN A 47 2.71 3.59 -15.53
C GLN A 47 2.80 3.50 -14.01
N LEU A 48 3.63 4.34 -13.37
CA LEU A 48 3.69 4.41 -11.90
C LEU A 48 2.37 4.88 -11.29
N GLY A 49 1.71 5.84 -11.94
CA GLY A 49 0.39 6.33 -11.52
C GLY A 49 -0.69 5.24 -11.62
N GLU A 50 -0.68 4.44 -12.69
CA GLU A 50 -1.60 3.33 -12.90
C GLU A 50 -1.39 2.23 -11.86
N VAL A 51 -0.14 1.78 -11.67
CA VAL A 51 0.20 0.77 -10.64
C VAL A 51 -0.18 1.25 -9.24
N ALA A 52 0.06 2.54 -8.92
CA ALA A 52 -0.32 3.09 -7.63
C ALA A 52 -1.84 3.08 -7.42
N HIS A 53 -2.63 3.44 -8.44
CA HIS A 53 -4.10 3.40 -8.34
C HIS A 53 -4.59 1.96 -8.20
N GLU A 54 -4.09 1.03 -9.01
CA GLU A 54 -4.46 -0.39 -8.93
C GLU A 54 -4.14 -0.97 -7.55
N THR A 55 -2.95 -0.68 -7.02
CA THR A 55 -2.55 -1.13 -5.68
C THR A 55 -3.45 -0.53 -4.58
N LEU A 56 -3.85 0.73 -4.71
CA LEU A 56 -4.75 1.38 -3.75
C LEU A 56 -6.16 0.79 -3.81
N ASP A 57 -6.67 0.48 -5.01
CA ASP A 57 -7.97 -0.15 -5.20
C ASP A 57 -7.99 -1.57 -4.63
N GLU A 58 -6.94 -2.36 -4.86
CA GLU A 58 -6.76 -3.69 -4.26
C GLU A 58 -6.72 -3.62 -2.72
N LEU A 59 -5.96 -2.68 -2.17
CA LEU A 59 -5.88 -2.49 -0.72
C LEU A 59 -7.24 -2.07 -0.13
N ALA A 60 -7.94 -1.14 -0.78
CA ALA A 60 -9.26 -0.70 -0.34
C ALA A 60 -10.28 -1.84 -0.38
N ALA A 61 -10.23 -2.69 -1.41
CA ALA A 61 -11.07 -3.88 -1.52
C ALA A 61 -10.75 -4.90 -0.41
N ALA A 62 -9.47 -5.15 -0.14
CA ALA A 62 -9.04 -6.04 0.94
C ALA A 62 -9.53 -5.57 2.32
N LEU A 63 -9.31 -4.30 2.66
CA LEU A 63 -9.76 -3.70 3.92
C LEU A 63 -11.30 -3.71 4.05
N ALA A 64 -12.02 -3.45 2.94
CA ALA A 64 -13.47 -3.54 2.94
C ALA A 64 -13.96 -4.98 3.16
N GLY A 65 -13.27 -5.97 2.60
CA GLY A 65 -13.51 -7.40 2.81
C GLY A 65 -13.34 -7.79 4.28
N GLU A 66 -12.17 -7.50 4.86
CA GLU A 66 -11.86 -7.77 6.27
C GLU A 66 -12.89 -7.12 7.22
N ARG A 67 -13.30 -5.88 6.94
CA ARG A 67 -14.32 -5.19 7.72
C ARG A 67 -15.69 -5.87 7.65
N ASN A 68 -16.09 -6.33 6.47
CA ASN A 68 -17.34 -7.05 6.28
C ASN A 68 -17.32 -8.39 7.02
N ASP A 69 -16.18 -9.08 7.02
CA ASP A 69 -15.99 -10.33 7.75
C ASP A 69 -16.11 -10.13 9.26
N VAL A 70 -15.40 -9.15 9.83
CA VAL A 70 -15.50 -8.81 11.26
C VAL A 70 -16.95 -8.46 11.64
N ARG A 71 -17.64 -7.68 10.80
CA ARG A 71 -19.06 -7.34 11.02
C ARG A 71 -19.97 -8.57 10.95
N ALA A 72 -19.72 -9.50 10.03
CA ALA A 72 -20.49 -10.73 9.91
C ALA A 72 -20.27 -11.64 11.13
N TRP A 73 -19.02 -11.79 11.58
CA TRP A 73 -18.66 -12.57 12.76
C TRP A 73 -19.23 -12.00 14.04
N ALA A 74 -19.18 -10.68 14.21
CA ALA A 74 -19.76 -9.98 15.36
C ALA A 74 -21.27 -10.23 15.54
N ARG A 75 -21.99 -10.58 14.47
CA ARG A 75 -23.43 -10.85 14.47
C ARG A 75 -23.80 -12.32 14.69
N GLN A 76 -22.82 -13.22 14.75
CA GLN A 76 -23.10 -14.64 14.97
C GLN A 76 -23.56 -14.90 16.41
N ASP A 77 -24.42 -15.90 16.61
CA ASP A 77 -24.98 -16.21 17.93
C ASP A 77 -23.91 -16.53 18.97
N VAL A 78 -22.78 -17.09 18.56
CA VAL A 78 -21.64 -17.36 19.45
C VAL A 78 -21.06 -16.11 20.10
N MET A 79 -21.21 -14.93 19.47
CA MET A 79 -20.75 -13.66 20.04
C MET A 79 -21.62 -13.15 21.17
N ARG A 80 -22.83 -13.69 21.38
CA ARG A 80 -23.66 -13.34 22.53
C ARG A 80 -23.03 -13.79 23.85
N ASP A 81 -22.16 -14.80 23.82
CA ASP A 81 -21.45 -15.29 24.99
C ASP A 81 -20.44 -14.25 25.53
N VAL A 82 -20.05 -13.26 24.72
CA VAL A 82 -19.22 -12.12 25.15
C VAL A 82 -19.90 -11.31 26.25
N VAL A 83 -21.24 -11.18 26.21
CA VAL A 83 -22.02 -10.41 27.21
C VAL A 83 -21.90 -11.02 28.60
N ILE A 84 -21.76 -12.34 28.69
CA ILE A 84 -21.58 -13.08 29.95
C ILE A 84 -20.11 -13.43 30.23
N GLY A 85 -19.17 -12.86 29.46
CA GLY A 85 -17.73 -13.05 29.67
C GLY A 85 -17.13 -14.34 29.11
N ASP A 86 -17.78 -14.97 28.12
CA ASP A 86 -17.32 -16.20 27.45
C ASP A 86 -16.99 -17.37 28.41
N LEU A 87 -17.87 -17.61 29.40
CA LEU A 87 -17.69 -18.64 30.45
C LEU A 87 -17.34 -20.03 29.89
N ASP A 88 -18.03 -20.45 28.84
CA ASP A 88 -17.83 -21.76 28.18
C ASP A 88 -16.72 -21.73 27.11
N LYS A 89 -16.05 -20.59 26.92
CA LYS A 89 -15.00 -20.35 25.92
C LYS A 89 -15.45 -20.57 24.48
N ARG A 90 -16.74 -20.41 24.19
CA ARG A 90 -17.31 -20.64 22.85
C ARG A 90 -16.88 -19.54 21.89
N ALA A 91 -16.89 -18.27 22.32
CA ALA A 91 -16.42 -17.15 21.50
C ALA A 91 -14.91 -17.29 21.24
N SER A 92 -14.11 -17.58 22.26
CA SER A 92 -12.67 -17.81 22.09
C SER A 92 -12.34 -18.96 21.14
N ARG A 93 -13.09 -20.07 21.20
CA ARG A 93 -12.93 -21.19 20.25
C ARG A 93 -13.34 -20.80 18.84
N PHE A 94 -14.43 -20.03 18.70
CA PHE A 94 -14.86 -19.52 17.41
C PHE A 94 -13.81 -18.60 16.77
N LEU A 95 -13.30 -17.60 17.51
CA LEU A 95 -12.25 -16.70 17.03
C LEU A 95 -11.01 -17.48 16.56
N ARG A 96 -10.61 -18.51 17.34
CA ARG A 96 -9.50 -19.39 16.97
C ARG A 96 -9.78 -20.17 15.69
N SER A 97 -11.00 -20.70 15.54
CA SER A 97 -11.40 -21.41 14.32
C SER A 97 -11.39 -20.53 13.07
N LEU A 98 -11.60 -19.21 13.21
CA LEU A 98 -11.49 -18.27 12.09
C LEU A 98 -10.02 -18.13 11.65
N VAL A 99 -9.11 -17.93 12.59
CA VAL A 99 -7.66 -17.82 12.30
C VAL A 99 -7.11 -19.15 11.76
N ASP A 100 -7.46 -20.27 12.40
CA ASP A 100 -7.10 -21.62 11.94
C ASP A 100 -7.69 -21.93 10.55
N GLY A 101 -8.84 -21.33 10.22
CA GLY A 101 -9.51 -21.40 8.92
C GLY A 101 -8.92 -20.50 7.84
N GLY A 102 -7.88 -19.70 8.16
CA GLY A 102 -7.17 -18.86 7.20
C GLY A 102 -7.55 -17.37 7.22
N ALA A 103 -8.28 -16.90 8.24
CA ALA A 103 -8.52 -15.47 8.39
C ALA A 103 -7.20 -14.69 8.56
N PRO A 104 -6.95 -13.59 7.83
CA PRO A 104 -5.66 -12.91 7.75
C PRO A 104 -5.38 -12.00 8.96
N PHE A 105 -5.77 -12.40 10.17
CA PHE A 105 -5.60 -11.61 11.38
C PHE A 105 -4.49 -12.19 12.25
N LEU A 106 -3.61 -11.33 12.75
CA LEU A 106 -2.62 -11.71 13.75
C LEU A 106 -3.28 -12.11 15.08
N GLU A 107 -4.30 -11.36 15.49
CA GLU A 107 -5.05 -11.60 16.71
C GLU A 107 -6.50 -11.13 16.55
N LEU A 108 -7.44 -11.90 17.09
CA LEU A 108 -8.83 -11.49 17.25
C LEU A 108 -9.20 -11.56 18.73
N LEU A 109 -9.92 -10.53 19.21
CA LEU A 109 -10.38 -10.45 20.59
C LEU A 109 -11.74 -9.77 20.69
N CYS A 110 -12.45 -10.03 21.78
CA CYS A 110 -13.69 -9.37 22.16
C CYS A 110 -13.53 -8.75 23.54
N ILE A 111 -14.02 -7.52 23.69
CA ILE A 111 -14.09 -6.82 24.95
C ILE A 111 -15.53 -6.75 25.45
N ASP A 112 -15.73 -6.82 26.76
CA ASP A 112 -17.02 -6.54 27.40
C ASP A 112 -17.29 -5.03 27.52
N HIS A 113 -18.45 -4.70 28.07
CA HIS A 113 -18.89 -3.32 28.32
C HIS A 113 -17.98 -2.54 29.29
N ASP A 114 -17.24 -3.24 30.16
CA ASP A 114 -16.26 -2.65 31.08
C ASP A 114 -14.88 -2.45 30.40
N GLY A 115 -14.75 -2.86 29.13
CA GLY A 115 -13.51 -2.76 28.37
C GLY A 115 -12.48 -3.84 28.70
N ARG A 116 -12.90 -4.94 29.33
CA ARG A 116 -12.06 -6.10 29.62
C ARG A 116 -12.11 -7.09 28.46
N VAL A 117 -10.96 -7.66 28.09
CA VAL A 117 -10.90 -8.75 27.12
C VAL A 117 -11.50 -10.02 27.72
N VAL A 118 -12.58 -10.53 27.14
CA VAL A 118 -13.30 -11.72 27.62
C VAL A 118 -13.16 -12.92 26.67
N ALA A 119 -12.90 -12.68 25.39
CA ALA A 119 -12.59 -13.72 24.42
C ALA A 119 -11.40 -13.29 23.56
N ALA A 120 -10.51 -14.22 23.23
CA ALA A 120 -9.33 -13.93 22.41
C ALA A 120 -8.76 -15.18 21.73
N THR A 121 -8.05 -14.97 20.62
CA THR A 121 -7.22 -15.99 19.98
C THR A 121 -5.96 -16.27 20.79
N ASP A 122 -5.29 -15.25 21.37
CA ASP A 122 -4.21 -15.47 22.34
C ASP A 122 -4.77 -15.51 23.78
N PRO A 123 -4.64 -16.63 24.51
CA PRO A 123 -5.03 -16.70 25.91
C PRO A 123 -4.35 -15.66 26.82
N ARG A 124 -3.19 -15.12 26.43
CA ARG A 124 -2.46 -14.08 27.19
C ARG A 124 -3.17 -12.73 27.20
N SER A 125 -4.08 -12.51 26.27
CA SER A 125 -4.85 -11.27 26.15
C SER A 125 -6.08 -11.27 27.05
N LEU A 126 -6.55 -12.44 27.49
CA LEU A 126 -7.73 -12.57 28.35
C LEU A 126 -7.52 -11.82 29.69
N GLY A 127 -8.54 -11.06 30.08
CA GLY A 127 -8.56 -10.30 31.33
C GLY A 127 -7.84 -8.95 31.28
N GLN A 128 -7.16 -8.60 30.19
CA GLN A 128 -6.56 -7.27 30.03
C GLN A 128 -7.65 -6.18 29.93
N MET A 129 -7.37 -5.00 30.49
CA MET A 129 -8.24 -3.83 30.36
C MET A 129 -7.76 -3.00 29.17
N LEU A 130 -8.53 -3.02 28.08
CA LEU A 130 -8.21 -2.31 26.84
C LEU A 130 -9.20 -1.20 26.50
N GLY A 131 -10.29 -1.05 27.28
CA GLY A 131 -11.35 -0.06 27.05
C GLY A 131 -10.90 1.39 26.94
N GLU A 132 -9.74 1.74 27.52
CA GLU A 132 -9.19 3.10 27.42
C GLU A 132 -8.61 3.43 26.03
N ARG A 133 -8.26 2.42 25.22
CA ARG A 133 -7.71 2.60 23.88
C ARG A 133 -8.75 3.23 22.95
N ASP A 134 -8.30 4.08 22.03
CA ASP A 134 -9.20 4.81 21.11
C ASP A 134 -10.05 3.87 20.24
N TRP A 135 -9.45 2.77 19.75
CA TRP A 135 -10.16 1.76 18.98
C TRP A 135 -11.22 1.02 19.81
N ALA A 136 -10.92 0.73 21.07
CA ALA A 136 -11.84 0.04 21.98
C ALA A 136 -13.03 0.94 22.34
N ARG A 137 -12.76 2.21 22.68
CA ARG A 137 -13.81 3.21 22.97
C ARG A 137 -14.74 3.46 21.78
N THR A 138 -14.20 3.41 20.57
CA THR A 138 -15.00 3.59 19.35
C THR A 138 -15.84 2.35 19.06
N ALA A 139 -15.25 1.16 19.16
CA ALA A 139 -15.97 -0.11 19.04
C ALA A 139 -17.11 -0.25 20.07
N LEU A 140 -16.89 0.16 21.33
CA LEU A 140 -17.91 0.15 22.39
C LEU A 140 -19.08 1.11 22.11
N ARG A 141 -18.90 2.13 21.28
CA ARG A 141 -19.98 3.01 20.81
C ARG A 141 -20.75 2.40 19.62
N GLY A 142 -20.39 1.20 19.19
CA GLY A 142 -20.94 0.54 18.00
C GLY A 142 -20.39 1.10 16.68
N GLU A 143 -19.32 1.88 16.74
CA GLU A 143 -18.66 2.47 15.58
C GLU A 143 -17.47 1.61 15.15
N GLU A 144 -17.25 1.49 13.85
CA GLU A 144 -16.07 0.82 13.30
C GLU A 144 -14.86 1.74 13.41
N PHE A 145 -13.72 1.20 13.83
CA PHE A 145 -12.47 1.93 13.93
C PHE A 145 -11.37 1.19 13.17
N LEU A 146 -10.68 1.92 12.31
CA LEU A 146 -9.45 1.47 11.64
C LEU A 146 -8.33 2.42 12.07
N SER A 147 -7.31 1.90 12.74
CA SER A 147 -6.12 2.69 13.05
C SER A 147 -5.34 2.95 11.77
N GLY A 148 -4.66 4.10 11.70
CA GLY A 148 -3.57 4.28 10.74
C GLY A 148 -2.47 3.24 10.94
N PRO A 149 -1.54 3.12 9.98
CA PRO A 149 -0.40 2.20 10.10
C PRO A 149 0.32 2.44 11.43
N ILE A 150 0.54 1.35 12.18
CA ILE A 150 1.33 1.37 13.41
C ILE A 150 2.78 1.66 12.99
N PRO A 151 3.43 2.70 13.53
CA PRO A 151 4.79 3.08 13.16
C PRO A 151 5.84 2.02 13.53
#